data_AF-A0A2A3AG94-F1
#
_entry.id   AF-A0A2A3AG94-F1
#
_cell.length_a   1.000
_cell.length_b   1.000
_cell.length_c   1.000
_cell.angle_alpha   90.00
_cell.angle_beta   90.00
_cell.angle_gamma   90.00
#
_symmetry.space_group_name_H-M   'P 1'
#
loop_
_entity.id
_entity.type
_entity.pdbx_description
1 polymer ?
#
loop_
_entity_poly.entity_id
_entity_poly.type
_entity_poly.pdbx_seq_one_letter_code
_entity_poly.pdbx_strand_id
1 'polypeptide(L)'
;MSGCTDGTTIWLDTRLTTTERRCTLTHELVHLSRGHEGHQPPTVEESVRAEAARLLIPWDTLAAHAQSQASVYDLAHELGVTPRTLADRIRYASAEERCLLQGHV
;
A
#
# COMPACT_ATOMS: atom_id res chain seq x y z
N MET A 1 11.38 0.22 -6.72
CA MET A 1 11.16 0.36 -5.26
C MET A 1 12.52 0.20 -4.58
N SER A 2 12.60 0.49 -3.28
CA SER A 2 13.87 0.45 -2.52
C SER A 2 14.06 -0.88 -1.78
N GLY A 3 13.48 -1.96 -2.33
CA GLY A 3 13.57 -3.32 -1.85
C GLY A 3 13.49 -4.30 -3.02
N CYS A 4 13.81 -5.56 -2.75
CA CYS A 4 13.64 -6.67 -3.67
C CYS A 4 13.56 -8.01 -2.91
N THR A 5 13.07 -9.04 -3.58
CA THR A 5 13.11 -10.43 -3.12
C THR A 5 13.54 -11.38 -4.23
N ASP A 6 14.18 -12.49 -3.85
CA ASP A 6 14.52 -13.63 -4.72
C ASP A 6 13.57 -14.81 -4.52
N GLY A 7 12.45 -14.61 -3.81
CA GLY A 7 11.51 -15.67 -3.46
C GLY A 7 11.86 -16.43 -2.16
N THR A 8 12.99 -16.10 -1.51
CA THR A 8 13.36 -16.69 -0.20
C THR A 8 13.84 -15.65 0.81
N THR A 9 14.49 -14.60 0.33
CA THR A 9 15.08 -13.53 1.11
C THR A 9 14.54 -12.19 0.63
N ILE A 10 14.35 -11.26 1.56
CA ILE A 10 13.95 -9.88 1.26
C ILE A 10 15.10 -8.96 1.65
N TRP A 11 15.50 -8.08 0.72
CA TRP A 11 16.46 -7.02 0.96
C TRP A 11 15.77 -5.67 0.89
N LEU A 12 16.14 -4.78 1.82
CA LEU A 12 15.62 -3.41 1.89
C LEU A 12 16.80 -2.44 1.95
N ASP A 13 16.66 -1.30 1.29
CA ASP A 13 17.63 -0.20 1.41
C ASP A 13 17.75 0.22 2.88
N THR A 14 18.99 0.30 3.37
CA THR A 14 19.28 0.61 4.77
C THR A 14 18.89 2.03 5.16
N ARG A 15 18.79 2.94 4.18
CA ARG A 15 18.48 4.37 4.37
C ARG A 15 16.99 4.66 4.54
N LEU A 16 16.11 3.68 4.37
CA LEU A 16 14.67 3.86 4.52
C LEU A 16 14.32 4.26 5.95
N THR A 17 13.45 5.25 6.09
CA THR A 17 12.75 5.55 7.34
C THR A 17 11.91 4.34 7.79
N THR A 18 11.46 4.34 9.04
CA THR A 18 10.58 3.28 9.55
C THR A 18 9.31 3.11 8.70
N THR A 19 8.68 4.22 8.29
CA THR A 19 7.48 4.21 7.43
C THR A 19 7.76 3.64 6.05
N GLU A 20 8.83 4.08 5.41
CA GLU A 20 9.22 3.57 4.09
C GLU A 20 9.62 2.09 4.14
N ARG A 21 10.32 1.68 5.20
CA ARG A 21 10.70 0.28 5.44
C ARG A 21 9.47 -0.61 5.61
N ARG A 22 8.49 -0.19 6.42
CA ARG A 22 7.22 -0.91 6.59
C ARG A 22 6.47 -1.07 5.26
N CYS A 23 6.35 0.01 4.50
CA CYS A 23 5.65 -0.03 3.21
C CYS A 23 6.38 -0.90 2.18
N THR A 24 7.71 -0.76 2.08
CA THR A 24 8.54 -1.54 1.15
C THR A 24 8.55 -3.01 1.54
N LEU A 25 8.74 -3.35 2.83
CA LEU A 25 8.69 -4.72 3.31
C LEU A 25 7.35 -5.39 2.99
N THR A 26 6.25 -4.70 3.18
CA THR A 26 4.93 -5.27 2.88
C THR A 26 4.75 -5.53 1.39
N HIS A 27 5.30 -4.67 0.52
CA HIS A 27 5.34 -4.91 -0.92
C HIS A 27 6.15 -6.18 -1.26
N GLU A 28 7.37 -6.32 -0.72
CA GLU A 28 8.19 -7.51 -0.96
C GLU A 28 7.57 -8.79 -0.37
N LEU A 29 6.87 -8.70 0.76
CA LEU A 29 6.12 -9.83 1.33
C LEU A 29 4.99 -10.32 0.42
N VAL A 30 4.34 -9.43 -0.32
CA VAL A 30 3.34 -9.81 -1.33
C VAL A 30 4.00 -10.48 -2.54
N HIS A 31 5.19 -10.04 -2.95
CA HIS A 31 5.97 -10.77 -3.95
C HIS A 31 6.28 -12.20 -3.47
N LEU A 32 6.79 -12.31 -2.25
CA LEU A 32 7.12 -13.59 -1.64
C LEU A 32 5.91 -14.52 -1.51
N SER A 33 4.75 -14.01 -1.06
CA SER A 33 3.53 -14.81 -0.91
C SER A 33 2.98 -15.33 -2.25
N ARG A 34 3.27 -14.64 -3.34
CA ARG A 34 2.90 -15.02 -4.70
C ARG A 34 3.96 -15.88 -5.40
N GLY A 35 5.06 -16.21 -4.74
CA GLY A 35 6.15 -16.99 -5.32
C GLY A 35 6.93 -16.26 -6.41
N HIS A 36 6.95 -14.92 -6.36
CA HIS A 36 7.75 -14.13 -7.30
C HIS A 36 9.23 -14.18 -6.89
N GLU A 37 10.10 -14.56 -7.82
CA GLU A 37 11.55 -14.69 -7.61
C GLU A 37 12.35 -13.49 -8.16
N GLY A 38 11.64 -12.44 -8.60
CA GLY A 38 12.26 -11.26 -9.18
C GLY A 38 11.23 -10.32 -9.80
N HIS A 39 11.74 -9.42 -10.65
CA HIS A 39 10.95 -8.36 -11.30
C HIS A 39 9.74 -8.91 -12.04
N GLN A 40 8.61 -8.23 -11.87
CA GLN A 40 7.38 -8.60 -12.56
C GLN A 40 6.99 -7.58 -13.63
N PRO A 41 6.16 -7.98 -14.62
CA PRO A 41 5.59 -7.04 -15.57
C PRO A 41 4.78 -5.93 -14.88
N PRO A 42 4.66 -4.73 -15.48
CA PRO A 42 4.00 -3.58 -14.85
C PRO A 42 2.58 -3.86 -14.30
N THR A 43 1.80 -4.70 -14.98
CA THR A 43 0.43 -5.07 -14.56
C THR A 43 0.43 -5.94 -13.30
N VAL A 44 1.40 -6.83 -13.15
CA VAL A 44 1.57 -7.64 -11.94
C VAL A 44 2.05 -6.76 -10.79
N GLU A 45 3.00 -5.87 -11.05
CA GLU A 45 3.48 -4.87 -10.09
C GLU A 45 2.37 -3.95 -9.57
N GLU A 46 1.42 -3.56 -10.43
CA GLU A 46 0.21 -2.82 -10.03
C GLU A 46 -0.66 -3.61 -9.06
N SER A 47 -0.88 -4.90 -9.36
CA SER A 47 -1.64 -5.80 -8.49
C SER A 47 -0.96 -6.02 -7.14
N VAL A 48 0.37 -6.17 -7.11
CA VAL A 48 1.15 -6.26 -5.86
C VAL A 48 1.02 -4.98 -5.05
N ARG A 49 1.16 -3.80 -5.68
CA ARG A 49 0.97 -2.50 -4.98
C ARG A 49 -0.43 -2.37 -4.38
N ALA A 50 -1.45 -2.77 -5.13
CA ALA A 50 -2.83 -2.72 -4.65
C ALA A 50 -3.06 -3.62 -3.43
N GLU A 51 -2.50 -4.84 -3.44
CA GLU A 51 -2.58 -5.75 -2.30
C GLU A 51 -1.79 -5.25 -1.09
N ALA A 52 -0.55 -4.81 -1.28
CA ALA A 52 0.27 -4.25 -0.20
C ALA A 52 -0.41 -3.03 0.44
N ALA A 53 -1.02 -2.16 -0.36
CA ALA A 53 -1.78 -1.01 0.13
C ALA A 53 -3.01 -1.43 0.95
N ARG A 54 -3.74 -2.49 0.53
CA ARG A 54 -4.86 -3.04 1.29
C ARG A 54 -4.44 -3.65 2.64
N LEU A 55 -3.31 -4.35 2.67
CA LEU A 55 -2.75 -4.91 3.91
C LEU A 55 -2.33 -3.83 4.90
N LEU A 56 -1.79 -2.72 4.40
CA LEU A 56 -1.31 -1.60 5.23
C LEU A 56 -2.44 -0.68 5.71
N ILE A 57 -3.49 -0.56 4.90
CA ILE A 57 -4.60 0.39 5.11
C ILE A 57 -5.92 -0.37 4.93
N PRO A 58 -6.47 -0.96 6.01
CA PRO A 58 -7.81 -1.52 6.01
C PRO A 58 -8.84 -0.47 5.56
N TRP A 59 -9.91 -0.91 4.89
CA TRP A 59 -10.89 0.03 4.33
C TRP A 59 -11.54 0.89 5.41
N ASP A 60 -11.98 0.29 6.52
CA ASP A 60 -12.64 1.00 7.61
C ASP A 60 -11.75 2.10 8.21
N THR A 61 -10.44 1.83 8.30
CA THR A 61 -9.45 2.84 8.69
C THR A 61 -9.47 4.01 7.73
N LEU A 62 -9.41 3.77 6.42
CA LEU A 62 -9.44 4.86 5.43
C LEU A 62 -10.79 5.59 5.41
N ALA A 63 -11.90 4.86 5.55
CA ALA A 63 -13.25 5.40 5.55
C ALA A 63 -13.51 6.32 6.75
N ALA A 64 -12.88 6.06 7.90
CA ALA A 64 -12.93 6.96 9.06
C ALA A 64 -12.40 8.37 8.75
N HIS A 65 -11.55 8.52 7.73
CA HIS A 65 -11.02 9.80 7.28
C HIS A 65 -11.74 10.38 6.05
N ALA A 66 -12.88 9.82 5.63
CA ALA A 66 -13.58 10.23 4.41
C ALA A 66 -13.97 11.71 4.36
N GLN A 67 -14.26 12.31 5.53
CA GLN A 67 -14.63 13.72 5.65
C GLN A 67 -13.45 14.64 6.03
N SER A 68 -12.24 14.07 6.14
CA SER A 68 -11.05 14.84 6.47
C SER A 68 -10.71 15.83 5.36
N GLN A 69 -10.34 17.05 5.75
CA GLN A 69 -9.76 18.05 4.85
C GLN A 69 -8.23 17.98 4.82
N ALA A 70 -7.64 16.94 5.43
CA ALA A 70 -6.20 16.73 5.46
C ALA A 70 -5.63 16.53 4.05
N SER A 71 -4.41 17.01 3.82
CA SER A 71 -3.71 16.69 2.60
C SER A 71 -3.36 15.20 2.55
N VAL A 72 -3.09 14.66 1.35
CA VAL A 72 -2.61 13.27 1.18
C VAL A 72 -1.34 13.02 1.99
N TYR A 73 -0.47 14.02 2.16
CA TYR A 73 0.75 13.90 2.95
C TYR A 73 0.46 13.78 4.44
N ASP A 74 -0.43 14.62 4.97
CA ASP A 74 -0.80 14.60 6.38
C ASP A 74 -1.52 13.29 6.75
N LEU A 75 -2.46 12.86 5.89
CA LEU A 75 -3.17 11.61 6.09
C LEU A 75 -2.24 10.39 5.98
N ALA A 76 -1.30 10.39 5.03
CA ALA A 76 -0.32 9.32 4.92
C ALA A 76 0.59 9.26 6.16
N HIS A 77 0.98 10.42 6.69
CA HIS A 77 1.76 10.50 7.92
C HIS A 77 0.98 9.93 9.12
N GLU A 78 -0.28 10.34 9.28
CA GLU A 78 -1.18 9.85 10.34
C GLU A 78 -1.38 8.33 10.26
N LEU A 79 -1.58 7.80 9.04
CA LEU A 79 -1.75 6.36 8.79
C LEU A 79 -0.43 5.56 8.85
N GLY A 80 0.70 6.22 9.05
CA GLY A 80 2.01 5.56 9.10
C GLY A 80 2.39 4.85 7.80
N VAL A 81 2.04 5.46 6.66
CA VAL A 81 2.32 4.93 5.30
C VAL A 81 2.97 6.00 4.42
N THR A 82 3.52 5.61 3.28
CA THR A 82 3.99 6.60 2.29
C THR A 82 2.81 7.22 1.53
N PRO A 83 2.93 8.47 1.03
CA PRO A 83 1.90 9.08 0.17
C PRO A 83 1.56 8.22 -1.05
N ARG A 84 2.54 7.49 -1.60
CA ARG A 84 2.33 6.56 -2.71
C ARG A 84 1.44 5.39 -2.33
N THR A 85 1.68 4.77 -1.17
CA THR A 85 0.87 3.66 -0.66
C THR A 85 -0.58 4.09 -0.44
N LEU A 86 -0.80 5.28 0.13
CA LEU A 86 -2.15 5.85 0.29
C LEU A 86 -2.82 6.11 -1.07
N ALA A 87 -2.09 6.69 -2.03
CA ALA A 87 -2.61 6.90 -3.38
C ALA A 87 -2.99 5.59 -4.08
N ASP A 88 -2.17 4.54 -3.96
CA ASP A 88 -2.48 3.21 -4.49
C ASP A 88 -3.74 2.63 -3.82
N ARG A 89 -3.89 2.80 -2.50
CA ARG A 89 -5.09 2.32 -1.77
C ARG A 89 -6.38 2.95 -2.28
N ILE A 90 -6.36 4.26 -2.51
CA ILE A 90 -7.52 5.03 -3.02
C ILE A 90 -7.77 4.68 -4.49
N ARG A 91 -6.73 4.60 -5.30
CA ARG A 91 -6.82 4.27 -6.74
C ARG A 91 -7.47 2.90 -6.95
N TYR A 92 -7.03 1.89 -6.21
CA TYR A 92 -7.49 0.50 -6.36
C TYR A 92 -8.63 0.11 -5.41
N ALA A 93 -9.33 1.08 -4.82
CA ALA A 93 -10.53 0.84 -4.06
C ALA A 93 -11.60 0.18 -4.93
N SER A 94 -12.21 -0.90 -4.42
CA SER A 94 -13.25 -1.66 -5.14
C SER A 94 -14.52 -0.83 -5.34
N ALA A 95 -15.42 -1.27 -6.22
CA ALA A 95 -16.70 -0.62 -6.40
C ALA A 95 -17.55 -0.64 -5.11
N GLU A 96 -17.51 -1.75 -4.38
CA GLU A 96 -18.19 -1.91 -3.08
C GLU A 96 -17.62 -0.94 -2.04
N GLU A 97 -16.29 -0.89 -1.91
CA GLU A 97 -15.59 0.04 -1.04
C GLU A 97 -16.03 1.49 -1.32
N ARG A 98 -16.00 1.90 -2.60
CA ARG A 98 -16.44 3.23 -3.03
C ARG A 98 -17.92 3.50 -2.73
N CYS A 99 -18.79 2.49 -2.87
CA CYS A 99 -20.21 2.59 -2.55
C CYS A 99 -20.44 2.80 -1.04
N LEU A 100 -19.69 2.11 -0.18
CA LEU A 100 -19.76 2.29 1.27
C LEU A 100 -19.48 3.75 1.67
N LEU A 101 -18.56 4.46 0.99
CA LEU A 101 -18.32 5.88 1.27
C LEU A 101 -19.51 6.78 0.92
N GLN A 102 -20.31 6.41 -0.07
CA GLN A 102 -21.48 7.19 -0.53
C GLN A 102 -22.71 6.97 0.36
N GLY A 103 -22.80 5.84 1.06
CA GLY A 103 -23.91 5.50 1.96
C GLY A 103 -23.82 6.08 3.38
N HIS A 104 -22.73 6.79 3.71
CA HIS A 104 -22.51 7.45 5.01
C HIS A 104 -22.80 8.98 4.96
N VAL A 105 -23.71 9.42 4.09
CA VAL A 105 -24.24 10.81 4.02
C VAL A 105 -25.62 10.88 4.63
#